data_AF-A0AAV1M189-F1
#
_entry.id   AF-A0AAV1M189-F1
#
_cell.length_a   1.000
_cell.length_b   1.000
_cell.length_c   1.000
_cell.angle_alpha   90.00
_cell.angle_beta   90.00
_cell.angle_gamma   90.00
#
_symmetry.space_group_name_H-M   'P 1'
#
loop_
_entity.id
_entity.type
_entity.pdbx_description
1 polymer ?
#
loop_
_entity_poly.entity_id
_entity_poly.type
_entity_poly.pdbx_seq_one_letter_code
_entity_poly.pdbx_strand_id
1 'polypeptide(L)'
;MNEFKKLFPNKEAFVIFSLYIILFVFQGVFVTASKTENGGYDYNTTLVVFLSELLKLFISATLYTYKRENKPHLFKAIAINYNLLLLYFIPSLLYCFYNNLAFINLSHYDPTSYYILLQFRVVLTAFLFQFLFSKKLTNMQWVSLCILTLGCMIKNFDAASIQSKGDTDLWSQIFNIYFLSINFQNFCSCLAGTYNEYLLKTKGLNVDIFLQNVFMYLDSVICNFLILFYKGEVNTIFNDMQSLEDIIVILIIVNSAIVGIVTSFFLKNLNSILKTYASALELIITAVVCYILFNILITGFTILSICLVSIAVAMYFKNPVNNNTVNNDKDKKPLLEIVTE
;
A
#
# COMPACT_ATOMS: atom_id res chain seq x y z
N MET A 1 -13.59 26.35 -2.19
CA MET A 1 -12.48 26.63 -3.14
C MET A 1 -11.12 26.83 -2.45
N ASN A 2 -11.03 27.42 -1.24
CA ASN A 2 -9.76 27.63 -0.54
C ASN A 2 -9.12 26.36 0.08
N GLU A 3 -9.89 25.35 0.49
CA GLU A 3 -9.30 24.09 0.99
C GLU A 3 -8.80 23.16 -0.12
N PHE A 4 -9.44 23.16 -1.28
CA PHE A 4 -9.04 22.33 -2.41
C PHE A 4 -7.66 22.72 -2.96
N LYS A 5 -7.35 24.03 -3.01
CA LYS A 5 -6.01 24.53 -3.34
C LYS A 5 -4.94 24.22 -2.28
N LYS A 6 -5.35 24.01 -1.01
CA LYS A 6 -4.42 23.57 0.05
C LYS A 6 -4.08 22.09 -0.07
N LEU A 7 -5.02 21.25 -0.51
CA LEU A 7 -4.78 19.81 -0.72
C LEU A 7 -4.00 19.53 -2.01
N PHE A 8 -4.35 20.23 -3.10
CA PHE A 8 -3.75 20.01 -4.42
C PHE A 8 -2.99 21.27 -4.86
N PRO A 9 -1.66 21.29 -4.73
CA PRO A 9 -0.87 22.46 -5.07
C PRO A 9 -0.99 22.80 -6.57
N ASN A 10 -1.00 21.78 -7.43
CA ASN A 10 -1.01 21.92 -8.89
C ASN A 10 -2.00 20.93 -9.54
N LYS A 11 -2.37 21.18 -10.81
CA LYS A 11 -3.23 20.28 -11.61
C LYS A 11 -2.66 18.86 -11.71
N GLU A 12 -1.34 18.73 -11.85
CA GLU A 12 -0.64 17.44 -11.90
C GLU A 12 -0.88 16.60 -10.64
N ALA A 13 -0.91 17.25 -9.48
CA ALA A 13 -1.13 16.60 -8.20
C ALA A 13 -2.53 15.98 -8.11
N PHE A 14 -3.54 16.67 -8.65
CA PHE A 14 -4.91 16.15 -8.74
C PHE A 14 -5.04 15.00 -9.75
N VAL A 15 -4.32 15.08 -10.89
CA VAL A 15 -4.27 13.99 -11.88
C VAL A 15 -3.65 12.74 -11.27
N ILE A 16 -2.51 12.88 -10.58
CA ILE A 16 -1.86 11.75 -9.90
C ILE A 16 -2.78 11.16 -8.82
N PHE A 17 -3.48 12.01 -8.06
CA PHE A 17 -4.43 11.56 -7.05
C PHE A 17 -5.58 10.74 -7.64
N SER A 18 -6.19 11.23 -8.72
CA SER A 18 -7.31 10.55 -9.38
C SER A 18 -6.85 9.26 -10.06
N LEU A 19 -5.70 9.30 -10.74
CA LEU A 19 -5.10 8.14 -11.38
C LEU A 19 -4.76 7.04 -10.37
N TYR A 20 -4.22 7.41 -9.21
CA TYR A 20 -3.96 6.47 -8.12
C TYR A 20 -5.23 5.70 -7.73
N ILE A 21 -6.35 6.41 -7.49
CA ILE A 21 -7.62 5.77 -7.11
C ILE A 21 -8.09 4.82 -8.20
N ILE A 22 -8.12 5.28 -9.45
CA ILE A 22 -8.63 4.49 -10.59
C ILE A 22 -7.81 3.20 -10.77
N LEU A 23 -6.48 3.30 -10.74
CA LEU A 23 -5.60 2.15 -10.93
C LEU A 23 -5.72 1.13 -9.78
N PHE A 24 -5.89 1.60 -8.55
CA PHE A 24 -6.10 0.71 -7.41
C PHE A 24 -7.47 0.02 -7.44
N VAL A 25 -8.53 0.71 -7.87
CA VAL A 25 -9.83 0.08 -8.15
C VAL A 25 -9.68 -1.01 -9.22
N PHE A 26 -9.01 -0.72 -10.33
CA PHE A 26 -8.74 -1.74 -11.35
C PHE A 26 -7.89 -2.90 -10.82
N GLN A 27 -6.91 -2.62 -9.96
CA GLN A 27 -6.12 -3.69 -9.33
C GLN A 27 -7.02 -4.62 -8.52
N GLY A 28 -7.92 -4.05 -7.71
CA GLY A 28 -8.88 -4.82 -6.93
C GLY A 28 -9.82 -5.65 -7.80
N VAL A 29 -10.34 -5.05 -8.87
CA VAL A 29 -11.23 -5.72 -9.82
C VAL A 29 -10.52 -6.85 -10.55
N PHE A 30 -9.32 -6.64 -11.10
CA PHE A 30 -8.60 -7.69 -11.83
C PHE A 30 -8.21 -8.85 -10.93
N VAL A 31 -7.68 -8.58 -9.73
CA VAL A 31 -7.36 -9.64 -8.76
C VAL A 31 -8.62 -10.36 -8.28
N THR A 32 -9.77 -9.68 -8.21
CA THR A 32 -11.04 -10.34 -7.89
C THR A 32 -11.53 -11.21 -9.04
N ALA A 33 -11.44 -10.71 -10.27
CA ALA A 33 -11.86 -11.42 -11.47
C ALA A 33 -11.05 -12.70 -11.71
N SER A 34 -9.79 -12.73 -11.27
CA SER A 34 -8.90 -13.89 -11.39
C SER A 34 -9.06 -14.92 -10.27
N LYS A 35 -9.97 -14.70 -9.31
CA LYS A 35 -10.26 -15.67 -8.26
C LYS A 35 -11.08 -16.84 -8.80
N THR A 36 -10.69 -18.03 -8.37
CA THR A 36 -11.44 -19.26 -8.58
C THR A 36 -12.68 -19.31 -7.69
N GLU A 37 -13.63 -20.21 -8.00
CA GLU A 37 -14.84 -20.43 -7.17
C GLU A 37 -14.49 -20.84 -5.72
N ASN A 38 -13.32 -21.44 -5.51
CA ASN A 38 -12.81 -21.85 -4.20
C ASN A 38 -12.13 -20.70 -3.43
N GLY A 39 -12.07 -19.50 -4.00
CA GLY A 39 -11.41 -18.32 -3.41
C GLY A 39 -9.89 -18.25 -3.64
N GLY A 40 -9.27 -19.31 -4.17
CA GLY A 40 -7.84 -19.34 -4.53
C GLY A 40 -7.53 -18.77 -5.92
N TYR A 41 -6.30 -18.96 -6.38
CA TYR A 41 -5.83 -18.55 -7.71
C TYR A 41 -5.21 -19.75 -8.44
N ASP A 42 -5.48 -19.89 -9.74
CA ASP A 42 -4.93 -20.96 -10.59
C ASP A 42 -3.50 -20.65 -11.10
N TYR A 43 -2.83 -19.70 -10.47
CA TYR A 43 -1.48 -19.28 -10.83
C TYR A 43 -0.65 -18.99 -9.59
N ASN A 44 0.68 -19.07 -9.74
CA ASN A 44 1.60 -18.74 -8.68
C ASN A 44 1.58 -17.22 -8.40
N THR A 45 0.97 -16.84 -7.27
CA THR A 45 0.83 -15.43 -6.87
C THR A 45 2.17 -14.77 -6.53
N THR A 46 3.13 -15.51 -5.98
CA THR A 46 4.48 -14.99 -5.70
C THR A 46 5.24 -14.73 -7.00
N LEU A 47 5.07 -15.57 -8.03
CA LEU A 47 5.60 -15.31 -9.36
C LEU A 47 5.00 -14.04 -9.97
N VAL A 48 3.68 -13.84 -9.87
CA VAL A 48 3.00 -12.63 -10.37
C VAL A 48 3.53 -11.36 -9.70
N VAL A 49 3.76 -11.38 -8.37
CA VAL A 49 4.39 -10.26 -7.66
C VAL A 49 5.83 -10.05 -8.14
N PHE A 50 6.62 -11.12 -8.27
CA PHE A 50 7.99 -11.04 -8.78
C PHE A 50 8.07 -10.42 -10.18
N LEU A 51 7.20 -10.85 -11.10
CA LEU A 51 7.11 -10.32 -12.47
C LEU A 51 6.68 -8.85 -12.49
N SER A 52 5.79 -8.42 -11.60
CA SER A 52 5.39 -7.01 -11.52
C SER A 52 6.54 -6.13 -11.00
N GLU A 53 7.36 -6.61 -10.05
CA GLU A 53 8.58 -5.92 -9.62
C GLU A 53 9.63 -5.85 -10.73
N LEU A 54 9.83 -6.94 -11.49
CA LEU A 54 10.72 -6.94 -12.65
C LEU A 54 10.26 -5.94 -13.72
N LEU A 55 8.96 -5.88 -14.02
CA LEU A 55 8.41 -4.93 -14.97
C LEU A 55 8.60 -3.48 -14.49
N LYS A 56 8.38 -3.21 -13.20
CA LYS A 56 8.63 -1.88 -12.60
C LYS A 56 10.09 -1.47 -12.68
N LEU A 57 10.99 -2.40 -12.40
CA LEU A 57 12.44 -2.19 -12.51
C LEU A 57 12.82 -1.87 -13.97
N PHE A 58 12.33 -2.66 -14.93
CA PHE A 58 12.58 -2.45 -16.34
C PHE A 58 12.06 -1.09 -16.84
N ILE A 59 10.81 -0.74 -16.52
CA ILE A 59 10.21 0.54 -16.90
C ILE A 59 10.99 1.70 -16.27
N SER A 60 11.33 1.61 -14.98
CA SER A 60 12.05 2.69 -14.28
C SER A 60 13.48 2.87 -14.80
N ALA A 61 14.19 1.78 -15.07
CA ALA A 61 15.52 1.80 -15.67
C ALA A 61 15.50 2.40 -17.09
N THR A 62 14.48 2.04 -17.88
CA THR A 62 14.29 2.58 -19.23
C THR A 62 13.97 4.07 -19.18
N LEU A 63 13.05 4.50 -18.31
CA LEU A 63 12.69 5.91 -18.15
C LEU A 63 13.87 6.76 -17.64
N TYR A 64 14.67 6.22 -16.72
CA TYR A 64 15.90 6.88 -16.27
C TYR A 64 16.88 7.07 -17.44
N THR A 65 17.07 6.01 -18.25
CA THR A 65 18.00 6.03 -19.38
C THR A 65 17.49 6.87 -20.54
N TYR A 66 16.19 6.96 -20.76
CA TYR A 66 15.59 7.80 -21.81
C TYR A 66 15.64 9.29 -21.43
N LYS A 67 15.37 9.62 -20.16
CA LYS A 67 15.53 10.99 -19.61
C LYS A 67 16.97 11.31 -19.19
N ARG A 68 17.92 10.50 -19.67
CA ARG A 68 19.33 10.65 -19.41
C ARG A 68 19.89 11.67 -20.39
N GLU A 69 19.86 12.93 -19.96
CA GLU A 69 20.66 13.99 -20.57
C GLU A 69 22.12 13.83 -20.09
N ASN A 70 22.64 14.79 -19.31
CA ASN A 70 24.01 14.75 -18.77
C ASN A 70 24.20 13.82 -17.56
N LYS A 71 23.27 12.90 -17.30
CA LYS A 71 23.30 12.01 -16.12
C LYS A 71 24.22 10.79 -16.35
N PRO A 72 24.86 10.26 -15.30
CA PRO A 72 25.70 9.06 -15.41
C PRO A 72 24.93 7.87 -15.98
N HIS A 73 25.64 6.92 -16.59
CA HIS A 73 25.05 5.62 -16.96
C HIS A 73 24.45 4.95 -15.72
N LEU A 74 23.37 4.17 -15.91
CA LEU A 74 22.61 3.55 -14.81
C LEU A 74 23.50 2.85 -13.78
N PHE A 75 24.41 1.97 -14.22
CA PHE A 75 25.33 1.27 -13.32
C PHE A 75 26.26 2.20 -12.54
N LYS A 76 26.78 3.24 -13.20
CA LYS A 76 27.61 4.26 -12.54
C LYS A 76 26.78 5.08 -11.54
N ALA A 77 25.53 5.39 -11.89
CA ALA A 77 24.60 6.12 -11.03
C ALA A 77 24.23 5.32 -9.78
N ILE A 78 24.02 4.01 -9.92
CA ILE A 78 23.82 3.06 -8.81
C ILE A 78 25.07 3.03 -7.93
N ALA A 79 26.26 2.85 -8.52
CA ALA A 79 27.51 2.78 -7.76
C ALA A 79 27.80 4.06 -6.95
N ILE A 80 27.53 5.24 -7.53
CA ILE A 80 27.70 6.53 -6.85
C ILE A 80 26.75 6.66 -5.65
N ASN A 81 25.52 6.16 -5.77
CA ASN A 81 24.46 6.33 -4.78
C ASN A 81 24.17 5.04 -3.97
N TYR A 82 25.15 4.15 -3.82
CA TYR A 82 24.94 2.83 -3.19
C TYR A 82 24.40 2.93 -1.75
N ASN A 83 24.80 3.96 -1.00
CA ASN A 83 24.27 4.20 0.35
C ASN A 83 22.75 4.42 0.33
N LEU A 84 22.23 5.13 -0.68
CA LEU A 84 20.80 5.35 -0.84
C LEU A 84 20.10 4.06 -1.25
N LEU A 85 20.73 3.25 -2.12
CA LEU A 85 20.23 1.91 -2.46
C LEU A 85 20.03 1.05 -1.22
N LEU A 86 21.02 0.96 -0.32
CA LEU A 86 20.89 0.18 0.91
C LEU A 86 19.75 0.66 1.83
N LEU A 87 19.47 1.97 1.87
CA LEU A 87 18.33 2.50 2.63
C LEU A 87 16.99 2.07 2.01
N TYR A 88 16.92 1.93 0.69
CA TYR A 88 15.72 1.46 -0.01
C TYR A 88 15.41 -0.02 0.24
N PHE A 89 16.33 -0.80 0.81
CA PHE A 89 16.07 -2.20 1.16
C PHE A 89 14.92 -2.34 2.18
N ILE A 90 14.87 -1.48 3.21
CA ILE A 90 13.83 -1.51 4.25
C ILE A 90 12.41 -1.36 3.66
N PRO A 91 12.08 -0.28 2.90
CA PRO A 91 10.75 -0.13 2.33
C PRO A 91 10.45 -1.21 1.29
N SER A 92 11.46 -1.68 0.55
CA SER A 92 11.30 -2.75 -0.46
C SER A 92 10.91 -4.08 0.17
N LEU A 93 11.54 -4.46 1.30
CA LEU A 93 11.19 -5.65 2.06
C LEU A 93 9.76 -5.56 2.62
N LEU A 94 9.38 -4.41 3.16
CA LEU A 94 8.03 -4.19 3.68
C LEU A 94 6.97 -4.22 2.56
N TYR A 95 7.25 -3.61 1.40
CA TYR A 95 6.35 -3.72 0.24
C TYR A 95 6.29 -5.15 -0.32
N CYS A 96 7.39 -5.89 -0.27
CA CYS A 96 7.43 -7.31 -0.66
C CYS A 96 6.47 -8.14 0.20
N PHE A 97 6.52 -7.99 1.53
CA PHE A 97 5.54 -8.61 2.43
C PHE A 97 4.12 -8.14 2.12
N TYR A 98 3.91 -6.83 1.97
CA TYR A 98 2.58 -6.27 1.66
C TYR A 98 1.97 -6.88 0.40
N ASN A 99 2.73 -6.97 -0.69
CA ASN A 99 2.24 -7.45 -1.99
C ASN A 99 1.91 -8.96 -1.94
N ASN A 100 2.75 -9.78 -1.30
CA ASN A 100 2.48 -11.22 -1.17
C ASN A 100 1.31 -11.50 -0.22
N LEU A 101 1.23 -10.79 0.92
CA LEU A 101 0.12 -10.90 1.86
C LEU A 101 -1.21 -10.44 1.25
N ALA A 102 -1.19 -9.52 0.27
CA ALA A 102 -2.39 -9.09 -0.43
C ALA A 102 -3.11 -10.26 -1.10
N PHE A 103 -2.37 -11.12 -1.83
CA PHE A 103 -2.95 -12.29 -2.48
C PHE A 103 -3.46 -13.30 -1.45
N ILE A 104 -2.70 -13.58 -0.39
CA ILE A 104 -3.10 -14.49 0.69
C ILE A 104 -4.39 -13.99 1.35
N ASN A 105 -4.46 -12.72 1.73
CA ASN A 105 -5.63 -12.17 2.40
C ASN A 105 -6.82 -12.04 1.45
N LEU A 106 -6.62 -11.69 0.19
CA LEU A 106 -7.69 -11.70 -0.81
C LEU A 106 -8.17 -13.12 -1.10
N SER A 107 -7.35 -14.17 -0.98
CA SER A 107 -7.88 -15.54 -1.13
C SER A 107 -8.82 -15.97 0.00
N HIS A 108 -8.72 -15.32 1.17
CA HIS A 108 -9.55 -15.62 2.32
C HIS A 108 -10.76 -14.68 2.48
N TYR A 109 -10.56 -13.39 2.23
CA TYR A 109 -11.59 -12.37 2.36
C TYR A 109 -12.19 -12.01 1.00
N ASP A 110 -13.52 -11.77 0.97
CA ASP A 110 -14.13 -11.10 -0.17
C ASP A 110 -13.52 -9.70 -0.34
N PRO A 111 -13.46 -9.16 -1.57
CA PRO A 111 -12.81 -7.89 -1.86
C PRO A 111 -13.33 -6.76 -0.98
N THR A 112 -14.64 -6.69 -0.77
CA THR A 112 -15.25 -5.62 0.03
C THR A 112 -14.78 -5.70 1.48
N SER A 113 -14.82 -6.88 2.10
CA SER A 113 -14.28 -7.08 3.46
C SER A 113 -12.79 -6.75 3.53
N TYR A 114 -12.00 -7.21 2.56
CA TYR A 114 -10.56 -6.95 2.47
C TYR A 114 -10.26 -5.44 2.48
N TYR A 115 -10.90 -4.67 1.60
CA TYR A 115 -10.65 -3.22 1.49
C TYR A 115 -11.15 -2.43 2.71
N ILE A 116 -12.20 -2.90 3.40
CA ILE A 116 -12.66 -2.30 4.67
C ILE A 116 -11.59 -2.53 5.74
N LEU A 117 -11.11 -3.77 5.89
CA LEU A 117 -10.08 -4.13 6.88
C LEU A 117 -8.73 -3.46 6.60
N LEU A 118 -8.40 -3.16 5.34
CA LEU A 118 -7.22 -2.36 5.00
C LEU A 118 -7.24 -0.93 5.59
N GLN A 119 -8.42 -0.40 5.96
CA GLN A 119 -8.51 0.94 6.55
C GLN A 119 -8.00 1.00 7.99
N PHE A 120 -7.77 -0.14 8.65
CA PHE A 120 -7.01 -0.20 9.91
C PHE A 120 -5.63 0.46 9.81
N ARG A 121 -5.09 0.61 8.59
CA ARG A 121 -3.89 1.42 8.36
C ARG A 121 -3.98 2.83 8.93
N VAL A 122 -5.16 3.45 9.00
CA VAL A 122 -5.33 4.80 9.55
C VAL A 122 -5.02 4.81 11.04
N VAL A 123 -5.47 3.78 11.76
CA VAL A 123 -5.18 3.57 13.18
C VAL A 123 -3.68 3.34 13.38
N LEU A 124 -3.07 2.43 12.61
CA LEU A 124 -1.64 2.16 12.69
C LEU A 124 -0.79 3.39 12.36
N THR A 125 -1.19 4.15 11.35
CA THR A 125 -0.51 5.40 10.96
C THR A 125 -0.57 6.41 12.10
N ALA A 126 -1.73 6.57 12.75
CA ALA A 126 -1.87 7.48 13.87
C ALA A 126 -0.97 7.09 15.05
N PHE A 127 -0.89 5.80 15.38
CA PHE A 127 0.01 5.29 16.43
C PHE A 127 1.49 5.46 16.06
N LEU A 128 1.87 5.17 14.82
CA LEU A 128 3.22 5.40 14.32
C LEU A 128 3.59 6.88 14.39
N PHE A 129 2.68 7.79 14.02
CA PHE A 129 2.93 9.23 14.13
C PHE A 129 3.07 9.69 15.60
N GLN A 130 2.21 9.19 16.48
CA GLN A 130 2.26 9.49 17.91
C GLN A 130 3.57 9.01 18.55
N PHE A 131 4.03 7.80 18.21
CA PHE A 131 5.26 7.21 18.73
C PHE A 131 6.52 7.86 18.14
N LEU A 132 6.61 7.94 16.81
CA LEU A 132 7.81 8.38 16.11
C LEU A 132 8.04 9.89 16.24
N PHE A 133 6.98 10.70 16.26
CA PHE A 133 7.09 12.17 16.31
C PHE A 133 6.69 12.77 17.66
N SER A 134 6.33 11.93 18.65
CA SER A 134 5.90 12.37 19.98
C SER A 134 4.76 13.41 19.93
N LYS A 135 3.93 13.38 18.89
CA LYS A 135 2.82 14.32 18.68
C LYS A 135 1.55 13.77 19.30
N LYS A 136 0.88 14.53 20.18
CA LYS A 136 -0.39 14.13 20.80
C LYS A 136 -1.56 14.20 19.82
N LEU A 137 -2.31 13.11 19.71
CA LEU A 137 -3.60 13.07 19.00
C LEU A 137 -4.67 13.86 19.77
N THR A 138 -5.52 14.57 19.03
CA THR A 138 -6.67 15.30 19.59
C THR A 138 -7.79 14.33 19.98
N ASN A 139 -8.69 14.77 20.87
CA ASN A 139 -9.85 13.95 21.26
C ASN A 139 -10.72 13.55 20.05
N MET A 140 -10.86 14.44 19.06
CA MET A 140 -11.61 14.14 17.82
C MET A 140 -10.90 13.09 16.97
N GLN A 141 -9.57 13.09 16.94
CA GLN A 141 -8.80 12.04 16.28
C GLN A 141 -8.99 10.70 16.99
N TRP A 142 -8.91 10.66 18.32
CA TRP A 142 -9.21 9.43 19.07
C TRP A 142 -10.62 8.89 18.79
N VAL A 143 -11.64 9.76 18.81
CA VAL A 143 -13.01 9.38 18.46
C VAL A 143 -13.07 8.80 17.05
N SER A 144 -12.42 9.44 16.07
CA SER A 144 -12.40 8.91 14.71
C SER A 144 -11.70 7.55 14.60
N LEU A 145 -10.61 7.31 15.32
CA LEU A 145 -9.94 6.01 15.35
C LEU A 145 -10.83 4.91 15.98
N CYS A 146 -11.58 5.25 17.02
CA CYS A 146 -12.55 4.34 17.63
C CYS A 146 -13.67 4.00 16.64
N ILE A 147 -14.25 4.99 15.95
CA ILE A 147 -15.29 4.77 14.94
C ILE A 147 -14.76 3.90 13.79
N LEU A 148 -13.54 4.16 13.32
CA LEU A 148 -12.91 3.37 12.27
C LEU A 148 -12.75 1.91 12.69
N THR A 149 -12.24 1.70 13.89
CA THR A 149 -12.04 0.37 14.48
C THR A 149 -13.37 -0.37 14.60
N LEU A 150 -14.42 0.29 15.10
CA LEU A 150 -15.76 -0.29 15.17
C LEU A 150 -16.30 -0.69 13.79
N GLY A 151 -16.18 0.18 12.79
CA GLY A 151 -16.61 -0.13 11.42
C GLY A 151 -15.92 -1.35 10.83
N CYS A 152 -14.61 -1.49 11.05
CA CYS A 152 -13.85 -2.65 10.61
C CYS A 152 -14.22 -3.92 11.39
N MET A 153 -14.40 -3.83 12.71
CA MET A 153 -14.77 -4.97 13.55
C MET A 153 -16.18 -5.49 13.25
N ILE A 154 -17.15 -4.60 12.95
CA ILE A 154 -18.49 -5.01 12.49
C ILE A 154 -18.39 -5.87 11.24
N LYS A 155 -17.55 -5.48 10.26
CA LYS A 155 -17.39 -6.26 9.04
C LYS A 155 -16.68 -7.59 9.27
N ASN A 156 -15.65 -7.59 10.12
CA ASN A 156 -14.94 -8.82 10.48
C ASN A 156 -15.87 -9.80 11.20
N PHE A 157 -16.74 -9.30 12.08
CA PHE A 157 -17.74 -10.09 12.78
C PHE A 157 -18.78 -10.70 11.82
N ASP A 158 -19.30 -9.90 10.87
CA ASP A 158 -20.20 -10.38 9.81
C ASP A 158 -19.56 -11.55 9.04
N ALA A 159 -18.31 -11.38 8.59
CA ALA A 159 -17.57 -12.43 7.89
C ALA A 159 -17.34 -13.70 8.76
N ALA A 160 -16.93 -13.53 10.02
CA ALA A 160 -16.71 -14.63 10.96
C ALA A 160 -18.01 -15.40 11.26
N SER A 161 -19.14 -14.71 11.41
CA SER A 161 -20.44 -15.32 11.69
C SER A 161 -20.97 -16.17 10.52
N ILE A 162 -20.63 -15.79 9.29
CA ILE A 162 -21.00 -16.56 8.08
C ILE A 162 -20.15 -17.84 7.97
N GLN A 163 -18.88 -17.78 8.36
CA GLN A 163 -17.96 -18.92 8.35
C GLN A 163 -18.18 -19.89 9.53
N SER A 164 -18.72 -19.43 10.65
CA SER A 164 -18.95 -20.23 11.86
C SER A 164 -20.16 -21.17 11.76
N LYS A 165 -20.33 -21.92 10.66
CA LYS A 165 -21.38 -22.94 10.49
C LYS A 165 -21.16 -24.22 11.33
N GLY A 166 -20.68 -24.10 12.58
CA GLY A 166 -20.47 -25.21 13.52
C GLY A 166 -20.04 -24.77 14.93
N ASP A 167 -19.77 -25.73 15.82
CA ASP A 167 -19.40 -25.58 17.25
C ASP A 167 -18.05 -24.89 17.54
N THR A 168 -17.41 -24.27 16.55
CA THR A 168 -16.17 -23.51 16.76
C THR A 168 -16.42 -22.17 17.43
N ASP A 169 -15.59 -21.83 18.42
CA ASP A 169 -15.67 -20.56 19.16
C ASP A 169 -15.57 -19.35 18.21
N LEU A 170 -16.56 -18.47 18.24
CA LEU A 170 -16.67 -17.27 17.41
C LEU A 170 -15.44 -16.35 17.57
N TRP A 171 -14.88 -16.28 18.78
CA TRP A 171 -13.68 -15.47 19.04
C TRP A 171 -12.46 -15.98 18.28
N SER A 172 -12.34 -17.29 18.10
CA SER A 172 -11.24 -17.89 17.33
C SER A 172 -11.34 -17.56 15.83
N GLN A 173 -12.56 -17.44 15.30
CA GLN A 173 -12.81 -17.04 13.91
C GLN A 173 -12.54 -15.54 13.70
N ILE A 174 -12.92 -14.71 14.66
CA ILE A 174 -12.67 -13.25 14.62
C ILE A 174 -11.16 -12.97 14.64
N PHE A 175 -10.42 -13.64 15.52
CA PHE A 175 -8.97 -13.44 15.71
C PHE A 175 -8.14 -14.57 15.10
N ASN A 176 -8.48 -14.96 13.86
CA ASN A 176 -7.75 -15.99 13.14
C ASN A 176 -6.39 -15.47 12.59
N ILE A 177 -5.61 -16.39 12.02
CA ILE A 177 -4.30 -16.06 11.43
C ILE A 177 -4.41 -15.06 10.27
N TYR A 178 -5.52 -15.04 9.53
CA TYR A 178 -5.76 -14.12 8.43
C TYR A 178 -6.05 -12.69 8.92
N PHE A 179 -6.72 -12.55 10.07
CA PHE A 179 -6.88 -11.25 10.74
C PHE A 179 -5.53 -10.71 11.20
N LEU A 180 -4.64 -11.55 11.75
CA LEU A 180 -3.28 -11.13 12.07
C LEU A 180 -2.48 -10.75 10.81
N SER A 181 -2.60 -11.56 9.76
CA SER A 181 -1.96 -11.36 8.46
C SER A 181 -2.34 -10.01 7.82
N ILE A 182 -3.64 -9.65 7.79
CA ILE A 182 -4.08 -8.38 7.20
C ILE A 182 -3.67 -7.16 8.02
N ASN A 183 -3.60 -7.29 9.36
CA ASN A 183 -3.07 -6.23 10.22
C ASN A 183 -1.55 -6.05 10.05
N PHE A 184 -0.80 -7.15 9.93
CA PHE A 184 0.63 -7.10 9.60
C PHE A 184 0.86 -6.51 8.21
N GLN A 185 0.03 -6.88 7.22
CA GLN A 185 0.04 -6.27 5.90
C GLN A 185 -0.17 -4.74 5.98
N ASN A 186 -1.15 -4.28 6.76
CA ASN A 186 -1.40 -2.85 6.98
C ASN A 186 -0.20 -2.14 7.62
N PHE A 187 0.43 -2.78 8.62
CA PHE A 187 1.63 -2.27 9.27
C PHE A 187 2.78 -2.09 8.26
N CYS A 188 3.04 -3.11 7.43
CA CYS A 188 4.03 -3.03 6.37
C CYS A 188 3.73 -1.89 5.39
N SER A 189 2.48 -1.75 4.94
CA SER A 189 2.08 -0.67 4.03
C SER A 189 2.29 0.73 4.63
N CYS A 190 1.99 0.91 5.91
CA CYS A 190 2.15 2.19 6.60
C CYS A 190 3.62 2.57 6.70
N LEU A 191 4.45 1.68 7.26
CA LEU A 191 5.88 1.93 7.44
C LEU A 191 6.61 2.09 6.11
N ALA A 192 6.33 1.24 5.12
CA ALA A 192 6.94 1.36 3.80
C ALA A 192 6.55 2.68 3.13
N GLY A 193 5.28 3.09 3.25
CA GLY A 193 4.77 4.35 2.71
C GLY A 193 5.45 5.59 3.30
N THR A 194 5.50 5.67 4.63
CA THR A 194 6.08 6.83 5.33
C THR A 194 7.59 6.88 5.17
N TYR A 195 8.28 5.74 5.22
CA TYR A 195 9.73 5.69 5.05
C TYR A 195 10.15 5.95 3.59
N ASN A 196 9.40 5.45 2.60
CA ASN A 196 9.64 5.79 1.20
C ASN A 196 9.45 7.30 0.94
N GLU A 197 8.38 7.90 1.49
CA GLU A 197 8.21 9.36 1.43
C GLU A 197 9.40 10.10 2.04
N TYR A 198 9.87 9.66 3.21
CA TYR A 198 11.06 10.24 3.87
C TYR A 198 12.31 10.17 2.97
N LEU A 199 12.59 9.01 2.34
CA LEU A 199 13.72 8.86 1.43
C LEU A 199 13.58 9.76 0.21
N LEU A 200 12.41 9.74 -0.47
CA LEU A 200 12.13 10.55 -1.66
C LEU A 200 12.27 12.05 -1.44
N LYS A 201 11.92 12.53 -0.23
CA LYS A 201 11.87 13.96 0.11
C LYS A 201 13.04 14.48 0.95
N THR A 202 13.88 13.60 1.49
CA THR A 202 15.00 14.02 2.35
C THR A 202 16.32 13.52 1.80
N LYS A 203 16.53 12.21 1.78
CA LYS A 203 17.83 11.62 1.41
C LYS A 203 18.06 11.60 -0.09
N GLY A 204 17.01 11.44 -0.89
CA GLY A 204 17.05 11.39 -2.35
C GLY A 204 16.63 12.70 -3.03
N LEU A 205 16.71 13.86 -2.38
CA LEU A 205 16.29 15.13 -2.98
C LEU A 205 17.02 15.44 -4.30
N ASN A 206 18.32 15.15 -4.36
CA ASN A 206 19.18 15.42 -5.52
C ASN A 206 19.30 14.23 -6.47
N VAL A 207 18.59 13.13 -6.20
CA VAL A 207 18.63 11.91 -6.99
C VAL A 207 17.37 11.82 -7.84
N ASP A 208 17.53 11.47 -9.11
CA ASP A 208 16.39 11.30 -10.01
C ASP A 208 15.39 10.27 -9.48
N ILE A 209 14.09 10.55 -9.58
CA ILE A 209 13.03 9.66 -9.05
C ILE A 209 13.05 8.29 -9.71
N PHE A 210 13.35 8.20 -11.02
CA PHE A 210 13.42 6.92 -11.71
C PHE A 210 14.61 6.09 -11.22
N LEU A 211 15.71 6.73 -10.86
CA LEU A 211 16.85 6.04 -10.25
C LEU A 211 16.53 5.55 -8.82
N GLN A 212 15.82 6.36 -8.03
CA GLN A 212 15.35 5.93 -6.72
C GLN A 212 14.37 4.77 -6.81
N ASN A 213 13.47 4.80 -7.78
CA ASN A 213 12.58 3.68 -8.10
C ASN A 213 13.37 2.43 -8.52
N VAL A 214 14.43 2.58 -9.32
CA VAL A 214 15.33 1.46 -9.65
C VAL A 214 15.92 0.85 -8.38
N PHE A 215 16.38 1.64 -7.41
CA PHE A 215 16.91 1.10 -6.15
C PHE A 215 15.86 0.26 -5.42
N MET A 216 14.67 0.83 -5.22
CA MET A 216 13.58 0.15 -4.52
C MET A 216 13.12 -1.14 -5.23
N TYR A 217 12.95 -1.08 -6.56
CA TYR A 217 12.48 -2.25 -7.31
C TYR A 217 13.56 -3.31 -7.47
N LEU A 218 14.83 -2.94 -7.55
CA LEU A 218 15.94 -3.89 -7.54
C LEU A 218 15.97 -4.68 -6.23
N ASP A 219 15.88 -3.99 -5.09
CA ASP A 219 15.81 -4.65 -3.77
C ASP A 219 14.53 -5.50 -3.65
N SER A 220 13.40 -5.03 -4.18
CA SER A 220 12.14 -5.78 -4.14
C SER A 220 12.16 -7.06 -4.99
N VAL A 221 12.82 -7.03 -6.15
CA VAL A 221 13.07 -8.21 -6.99
C VAL A 221 13.90 -9.23 -6.23
N ILE A 222 14.96 -8.79 -5.53
CA ILE A 222 15.79 -9.67 -4.69
C ILE A 222 14.93 -10.29 -3.57
N CYS A 223 14.13 -9.49 -2.85
CA CYS A 223 13.27 -9.99 -1.79
C CYS A 223 12.24 -11.01 -2.30
N ASN A 224 11.58 -10.76 -3.44
CA ASN A 224 10.61 -11.70 -3.99
C ASN A 224 11.27 -12.98 -4.52
N PHE A 225 12.47 -12.88 -5.11
CA PHE A 225 13.24 -14.05 -5.49
C PHE A 225 13.59 -14.92 -4.27
N LEU A 226 13.96 -14.30 -3.14
CA LEU A 226 14.21 -15.03 -1.89
C LEU A 226 12.95 -15.72 -1.35
N ILE A 227 11.76 -15.13 -1.52
CA ILE A 227 10.49 -15.78 -1.17
C ILE A 227 10.23 -17.00 -2.07
N LEU A 228 10.39 -16.85 -3.40
CA LEU A 228 10.28 -17.98 -4.34
C LEU A 228 11.24 -19.10 -3.97
N PHE A 229 12.48 -18.75 -3.63
CA PHE A 229 13.51 -19.71 -3.21
C PHE A 229 13.12 -20.42 -1.92
N TYR A 230 12.69 -19.68 -0.90
CA TYR A 230 12.27 -20.25 0.38
C TYR A 230 11.06 -21.18 0.25
N LYS A 231 10.11 -20.85 -0.64
CA LYS A 231 8.95 -21.71 -0.92
C LYS A 231 9.27 -22.92 -1.82
N GLY A 232 10.48 -23.00 -2.38
CA GLY A 232 10.86 -24.05 -3.33
C GLY A 232 10.22 -23.92 -4.73
N GLU A 233 9.56 -22.79 -4.99
CA GLU A 233 8.83 -22.51 -6.23
C GLU A 233 9.77 -22.12 -7.39
N VAL A 234 11.06 -21.89 -7.12
CA VAL A 234 12.07 -21.57 -8.16
C VAL A 234 12.15 -22.65 -9.25
N ASN A 235 11.99 -23.91 -8.85
CA ASN A 235 12.07 -25.03 -9.78
C ASN A 235 10.85 -25.12 -10.71
N THR A 236 9.70 -24.59 -10.29
CA THR A 236 8.45 -24.63 -11.05
C THR A 236 8.21 -23.35 -11.86
N ILE A 237 9.07 -22.32 -11.72
CA ILE A 237 8.90 -21.01 -12.40
C ILE A 237 8.57 -21.17 -13.89
N PHE A 238 9.30 -22.02 -14.62
CA PHE A 238 9.07 -22.18 -16.06
C PHE A 238 7.69 -22.76 -16.40
N ASN A 239 7.16 -23.64 -15.56
CA ASN A 239 5.81 -24.17 -15.72
C ASN A 239 4.78 -23.12 -15.29
N ASP A 240 5.05 -22.43 -14.17
CA ASP A 240 4.19 -21.39 -13.63
C ASP A 240 4.07 -20.18 -14.59
N MET A 241 5.05 -19.96 -15.47
CA MET A 241 5.00 -18.94 -16.53
C MET A 241 3.86 -19.20 -17.54
N GLN A 242 3.31 -20.41 -17.61
CA GLN A 242 2.12 -20.69 -18.42
C GLN A 242 0.91 -19.87 -17.96
N SER A 243 0.87 -19.43 -16.71
CA SER A 243 -0.15 -18.50 -16.22
C SER A 243 -0.20 -17.16 -16.98
N LEU A 244 0.86 -16.80 -17.72
CA LEU A 244 0.87 -15.61 -18.59
C LEU A 244 0.04 -15.79 -19.87
N GLU A 245 -0.49 -16.97 -20.16
CA GLU A 245 -1.47 -17.17 -21.23
C GLU A 245 -2.82 -16.52 -20.88
N ASP A 246 -3.14 -16.39 -19.60
CA ASP A 246 -4.34 -15.69 -19.14
C ASP A 246 -4.13 -14.17 -19.19
N ILE A 247 -4.97 -13.52 -19.99
CA ILE A 247 -4.96 -12.07 -20.17
C ILE A 247 -5.21 -11.32 -18.86
N ILE A 248 -5.99 -11.89 -17.93
CA ILE A 248 -6.28 -11.26 -16.64
C ILE A 248 -4.99 -11.20 -15.80
N VAL A 249 -4.17 -12.25 -15.81
CA VAL A 249 -2.87 -12.28 -15.11
C VAL A 249 -1.93 -11.22 -15.67
N ILE A 250 -1.86 -11.06 -16.99
CA ILE A 250 -1.08 -9.99 -17.62
C ILE A 250 -1.59 -8.62 -17.16
N LEU A 251 -2.91 -8.39 -17.15
CA LEU A 251 -3.51 -7.13 -16.69
C LEU A 251 -3.16 -6.83 -15.23
N ILE A 252 -3.15 -7.85 -14.35
CA ILE A 252 -2.73 -7.71 -12.95
C ILE A 252 -1.25 -7.28 -12.87
N ILE A 253 -0.37 -7.92 -13.63
CA ILE A 253 1.08 -7.60 -13.62
C ILE A 253 1.32 -6.17 -14.11
N VAL A 254 0.73 -5.81 -15.25
CA VAL A 254 0.90 -4.48 -15.86
C VAL A 254 0.30 -3.40 -14.96
N ASN A 255 -0.93 -3.60 -14.48
CA ASN A 255 -1.58 -2.61 -13.61
C ASN A 255 -0.84 -2.47 -12.28
N SER A 256 -0.38 -3.56 -11.66
CA SER A 256 0.45 -3.52 -10.45
C SER A 256 1.75 -2.74 -10.67
N ALA A 257 2.36 -2.88 -11.85
CA ALA A 257 3.55 -2.12 -12.19
C ALA A 257 3.27 -0.61 -12.29
N ILE A 258 2.20 -0.24 -13.01
CA ILE A 258 1.79 1.17 -13.15
C ILE A 258 1.40 1.74 -11.79
N VAL A 259 0.63 1.01 -10.97
CA VAL A 259 0.26 1.38 -9.61
C VAL A 259 1.48 1.70 -8.75
N GLY A 260 2.52 0.85 -8.80
CA GLY A 260 3.74 1.06 -8.02
C GLY A 260 4.49 2.33 -8.44
N ILE A 261 4.61 2.58 -9.75
CA ILE A 261 5.26 3.78 -10.29
C ILE A 261 4.43 5.03 -9.94
N VAL A 262 3.11 5.03 -10.15
CA VAL A 262 2.23 6.13 -9.79
C VAL A 262 2.28 6.41 -8.28
N THR A 263 2.39 5.38 -7.44
CA THR A 263 2.56 5.54 -5.99
C THR A 263 3.85 6.29 -5.64
N SER A 264 4.95 6.06 -6.35
CA SER A 264 6.20 6.83 -6.13
C SER A 264 6.02 8.31 -6.46
N PHE A 265 5.36 8.63 -7.58
CA PHE A 265 5.03 10.00 -7.96
C PHE A 265 4.04 10.65 -7.00
N PHE A 266 3.06 9.88 -6.53
CA PHE A 266 2.11 10.30 -5.51
C PHE A 266 2.86 10.72 -4.24
N LEU A 267 3.76 9.87 -3.72
CA LEU A 267 4.50 10.21 -2.50
C LEU A 267 5.47 11.37 -2.70
N LYS A 268 6.06 11.52 -3.89
CA LYS A 268 6.94 12.66 -4.21
C LYS A 268 6.20 13.99 -4.24
N ASN A 269 5.02 14.03 -4.88
CA ASN A 269 4.28 15.27 -5.17
C ASN A 269 3.19 15.60 -4.14
N LEU A 270 2.64 14.57 -3.49
CA LEU A 270 1.65 14.67 -2.42
C LEU A 270 2.30 14.20 -1.11
N ASN A 271 1.60 13.44 -0.28
CA ASN A 271 2.13 12.88 0.97
C ASN A 271 1.39 11.59 1.34
N SER A 272 1.96 10.83 2.27
CA SER A 272 1.37 9.58 2.78
C SER A 272 -0.02 9.76 3.43
N ILE A 273 -0.34 10.95 3.90
CA ILE A 273 -1.65 11.32 4.46
C ILE A 273 -2.72 11.39 3.35
N LEU A 274 -2.42 12.03 2.22
CA LEU A 274 -3.35 12.06 1.09
C LEU A 274 -3.51 10.66 0.47
N LYS A 275 -2.50 9.79 0.59
CA LYS A 275 -2.59 8.39 0.13
C LYS A 275 -3.64 7.61 0.91
N THR A 276 -3.71 7.79 2.24
CA THR A 276 -4.73 7.13 3.06
C THR A 276 -6.13 7.67 2.75
N TYR A 277 -6.27 8.95 2.46
CA TYR A 277 -7.54 9.52 1.97
C TYR A 277 -7.96 8.94 0.61
N ALA A 278 -7.03 8.86 -0.36
CA ALA A 278 -7.27 8.21 -1.65
C ALA A 278 -7.72 6.75 -1.48
N SER A 279 -7.08 6.00 -0.58
CA SER A 279 -7.41 4.60 -0.29
C SER A 279 -8.81 4.44 0.32
N ALA A 280 -9.30 5.43 1.06
CA ALA A 280 -10.66 5.40 1.61
C ALA A 280 -11.73 5.67 0.54
N LEU A 281 -11.45 6.57 -0.41
CA LEU A 281 -12.32 6.80 -1.57
C LEU A 281 -12.34 5.59 -2.52
N GLU A 282 -11.15 5.01 -2.77
CA GLU A 282 -10.98 3.75 -3.50
C GLU A 282 -11.89 2.65 -2.94
N LEU A 283 -11.90 2.44 -1.61
CA LEU A 283 -12.76 1.45 -0.96
C LEU A 283 -14.23 1.57 -1.39
N ILE A 284 -14.78 2.79 -1.36
CA ILE A 284 -16.20 3.01 -1.71
C ILE A 284 -16.44 2.64 -3.17
N ILE A 285 -15.56 3.08 -4.06
CA ILE A 285 -15.68 2.81 -5.50
C ILE A 285 -15.54 1.31 -5.76
N THR A 286 -14.55 0.65 -5.17
CA THR A 286 -14.32 -0.79 -5.34
C THR A 286 -15.51 -1.60 -4.83
N ALA A 287 -16.12 -1.24 -3.69
CA ALA A 287 -17.32 -1.93 -3.20
C ALA A 287 -18.49 -1.85 -4.20
N VAL A 288 -18.74 -0.67 -4.78
CA VAL A 288 -19.79 -0.47 -5.79
C VAL A 288 -19.48 -1.25 -7.08
N VAL A 289 -18.25 -1.16 -7.58
CA VAL A 289 -17.84 -1.85 -8.81
C VAL A 289 -17.88 -3.37 -8.63
N CYS A 290 -17.41 -3.89 -7.48
CA CYS A 290 -17.44 -5.32 -7.18
C CYS A 290 -18.86 -5.87 -7.03
N TYR A 291 -19.80 -5.09 -6.50
CA TYR A 291 -21.21 -5.46 -6.49
C TYR A 291 -21.78 -5.54 -7.91
N ILE A 292 -21.52 -4.55 -8.76
CA ILE A 292 -22.03 -4.50 -10.12
C ILE A 292 -21.46 -5.62 -10.99
N LEU A 293 -20.15 -5.89 -10.88
CA LEU A 293 -19.45 -6.84 -11.76
C LEU A 293 -19.55 -8.29 -11.28
N PHE A 294 -19.46 -8.53 -9.96
CA PHE A 294 -19.33 -9.88 -9.40
C PHE A 294 -20.53 -10.29 -8.53
N ASN A 295 -21.57 -9.46 -8.43
CA ASN A 295 -22.74 -9.70 -7.57
C ASN A 295 -22.38 -10.02 -6.11
N ILE A 296 -21.27 -9.48 -5.60
CA ILE A 296 -20.84 -9.66 -4.20
C ILE A 296 -21.88 -8.97 -3.30
N LEU A 297 -22.59 -9.76 -2.49
CA LEU A 297 -23.66 -9.27 -1.62
C LEU A 297 -23.21 -8.12 -0.72
N ILE A 298 -23.82 -6.96 -0.91
CA ILE A 298 -23.71 -5.82 0.00
C ILE A 298 -24.75 -6.01 1.11
N THR A 299 -24.32 -6.56 2.25
CA THR A 299 -25.17 -6.69 3.45
C THR A 299 -25.40 -5.35 4.13
N GLY A 300 -26.44 -5.24 4.98
CA GLY A 300 -26.66 -4.04 5.80
C GLY A 300 -25.45 -3.71 6.70
N PHE A 301 -24.77 -4.74 7.21
CA PHE A 301 -23.50 -4.59 7.95
C PHE A 301 -22.40 -4.00 7.07
N THR A 302 -22.30 -4.42 5.81
CA THR A 302 -21.32 -3.86 4.86
C THR A 302 -21.55 -2.37 4.61
N ILE A 303 -22.81 -1.95 4.42
CA ILE A 303 -23.15 -0.52 4.25
C ILE A 303 -22.78 0.27 5.51
N LEU A 304 -23.17 -0.24 6.69
CA LEU A 304 -22.86 0.39 7.97
C LEU A 304 -21.35 0.55 8.17
N SER A 305 -20.57 -0.50 7.88
CA SER A 305 -19.11 -0.47 7.97
C SER A 305 -18.49 0.55 7.01
N ILE A 306 -18.91 0.59 5.74
CA ILE A 306 -18.42 1.58 4.77
C ILE A 306 -18.74 3.00 5.24
N CYS A 307 -19.95 3.25 5.74
CA CYS A 307 -20.34 4.56 6.28
C CYS A 307 -19.50 4.97 7.48
N LEU A 308 -19.34 4.10 8.48
CA LEU A 308 -18.55 4.39 9.68
C LEU A 308 -17.09 4.67 9.34
N VAL A 309 -16.49 3.82 8.50
CA VAL A 309 -15.10 3.97 8.06
C VAL A 309 -14.91 5.26 7.27
N SER A 310 -15.82 5.58 6.34
CA SER A 310 -15.75 6.82 5.55
C SER A 310 -15.87 8.08 6.42
N ILE A 311 -16.81 8.08 7.38
CA ILE A 311 -17.00 9.18 8.34
C ILE A 311 -15.74 9.31 9.21
N ALA A 312 -15.21 8.20 9.73
CA ALA A 312 -14.03 8.21 10.57
C ALA A 312 -12.80 8.78 9.85
N VAL A 313 -12.55 8.32 8.62
CA VAL A 313 -11.48 8.84 7.76
C VAL A 313 -11.65 10.35 7.58
N ALA A 314 -12.84 10.82 7.18
CA ALA A 314 -13.11 12.24 7.00
C ALA A 314 -12.92 13.06 8.30
N MET A 315 -13.38 12.54 9.44
CA MET A 315 -13.23 13.18 10.75
C MET A 315 -11.77 13.28 11.21
N TYR A 316 -10.99 12.20 11.02
CA TYR A 316 -9.57 12.16 11.38
C TYR A 316 -8.79 13.23 10.63
N PHE A 317 -9.05 13.39 9.32
CA PHE A 317 -8.32 14.34 8.49
C PHE A 317 -8.82 15.79 8.60
N LYS A 318 -10.10 16.02 8.90
CA LYS A 318 -10.60 17.39 9.17
C LYS A 318 -9.93 18.02 10.38
N ASN A 319 -9.42 17.20 11.30
CA ASN A 319 -8.65 17.64 12.46
C ASN A 319 -7.20 17.13 12.31
N PRO A 320 -6.39 17.69 11.40
CA PRO A 320 -5.03 17.21 11.20
C PRO A 320 -4.22 17.34 12.51
N VAL A 321 -3.29 16.43 12.75
CA VAL A 321 -2.37 16.54 13.91
C VAL A 321 -1.65 17.87 13.77
N ASN A 322 -1.90 18.81 14.69
CA ASN A 322 -1.28 20.13 14.63
C ASN A 322 0.24 19.98 14.71
N ASN A 323 0.90 20.12 13.57
CA ASN A 323 2.33 20.40 13.47
C ASN A 323 2.58 21.86 13.82
N ASN A 324 2.09 22.32 14.97
CA ASN A 324 2.68 23.50 15.60
C ASN A 324 4.08 23.07 16.03
N THR A 325 5.03 23.14 15.09
CA THR A 325 6.39 23.54 15.42
C THR A 325 6.21 24.82 16.22
N VAL A 326 6.43 24.73 17.52
CA VAL A 326 6.75 25.90 18.32
C VAL A 326 7.87 26.58 17.54
N ASN A 327 7.60 27.77 16.99
CA ASN A 327 8.62 28.69 16.48
C ASN A 327 9.48 29.13 17.67
N ASN A 328 10.28 28.21 18.21
CA ASN A 328 11.44 28.54 19.01
C ASN A 328 12.62 28.30 18.09
N ASP A 329 13.13 29.39 17.52
CA ASP A 329 14.36 29.50 16.72
C ASP A 329 15.64 29.09 17.49
N LYS A 330 15.57 28.13 18.42
CA LYS A 330 16.70 27.69 19.24
C LYS A 330 17.00 26.18 19.21
N ASP A 331 16.13 25.33 18.65
CA ASP A 331 16.35 23.87 18.61
C ASP A 331 16.58 23.33 17.19
N LYS A 332 17.40 24.00 16.38
CA LYS A 332 18.04 23.35 15.24
C LYS A 332 19.22 22.50 15.72
N LYS A 333 18.93 21.38 16.37
CA LYS A 333 19.84 20.23 16.39
C LYS A 333 19.21 19.10 15.56
N PRO A 334 19.85 18.65 14.47
CA PRO A 334 19.39 17.46 13.75
C PRO A 334 19.45 16.24 14.68
N LEU A 335 18.37 15.47 14.74
CA LEU A 335 18.19 14.30 15.62
C LEU A 335 18.98 13.05 15.18
N LEU A 336 20.16 13.20 14.58
CA LEU A 336 21.13 12.13 14.33
C LEU A 336 22.53 12.74 14.22
N GLU A 337 23.22 12.94 15.35
CA GLU A 337 24.69 12.85 15.36
C GLU A 337 25.02 11.36 15.20
N ILE A 338 25.31 10.94 13.97
CA ILE A 338 26.06 9.70 13.78
C ILE A 338 27.45 10.03 14.31
N VAL A 339 27.76 9.49 15.50
CA VAL A 339 29.11 9.44 16.03
C VAL A 339 29.94 8.67 15.00
N THR A 340 30.74 9.40 14.22
CA THR A 340 31.90 8.84 13.54
C THR A 340 33.04 8.89 14.56
N GLU A 341 33.37 7.75 15.15
CA GLU A 341 34.75 7.47 15.56
C GLU A 341 35.50 6.83 14.40
#